data_AF-A0A151E8R5-F1
#
_entry.id   AF-A0A151E8R5-F1
#
_cell.length_a   1.000
_cell.length_b   1.000
_cell.length_c   1.000
_cell.angle_alpha   90.00
_cell.angle_beta   90.00
_cell.angle_gamma   90.00
#
_symmetry.space_group_name_H-M   'P 1'
#
loop_
_entity.id
_entity.type
_entity.pdbx_description
1 polymer ?
#
loop_
_entity_poly.entity_id
_entity_poly.type
_entity_poly.pdbx_seq_one_letter_code
_entity_poly.pdbx_strand_id
1 'polypeptide(L)'
;MLLEITLAIIFAKIFNLLFEKINQSGVIGEILAGVILGPSLVGALSGMSLNLFGSAVFHFSLDLTSPEFKEVAFIGVIFLLFIVGLETNTGDLKKTRKSGFFVGIFSIIIPFFAGYLFGTLFGMNLIQSLAVGAILSATSATIAIRILADMDMLSTRVGLTLHTAIVLNDILAIIIFALVFGTGNSFTLLFQILLFFLLTVSIGFILVRYTAHKNSTRKAPIIILTTGLVICFLFSAFAENMGLTALVGAFIAGLFIRKTPQASMLADYIKTIGYAFFIPLFFVSVGAGFDFFYLINSNNLGALLIFISIFAIFGISANFLGGAVGARVSGLSKRESISIGVGMMPIMGVALIIVTTGIDRGIFGADTGILANQIRTATLLLIIISTFVTPALLKRSMAPPLLKVIGKTKTKLSLYAHPHCPECFSPLRLYPGNNEWFCDDCQQFMKIFKKTQKSASSKKEKIDAHIKYIIGTGTILLCGYVIQSSTDMTDVEKLSAIIGIFLGTTLAFFTIKLLFSTKKSSVKIR
;
A
#
# COMPACT_ATOMS: atom_id res chain seq x y z
N MET A 1 12.02 20.04 -13.56
CA MET A 1 12.16 18.61 -13.19
C MET A 1 13.02 18.29 -11.97
N LEU A 2 14.34 18.53 -11.96
CA LEU A 2 15.18 18.07 -10.82
C LEU A 2 14.79 18.68 -9.46
N LEU A 3 14.38 19.97 -9.47
CA LEU A 3 13.86 20.64 -8.28
C LEU A 3 12.55 20.00 -7.80
N GLU A 4 11.62 19.70 -8.72
CA GLU A 4 10.35 19.04 -8.42
C GLU A 4 10.58 17.67 -7.78
N ILE A 5 11.46 16.84 -8.34
CA ILE A 5 11.83 15.54 -7.78
C ILE A 5 12.43 15.69 -6.38
N THR A 6 13.34 16.66 -6.20
CA THR A 6 13.99 16.92 -4.91
C THR A 6 12.96 17.28 -3.85
N LEU A 7 12.08 18.25 -4.14
CA LEU A 7 11.03 18.69 -3.23
C LEU A 7 10.02 17.59 -2.95
N ALA A 8 9.59 16.87 -3.99
CA ALA A 8 8.67 15.74 -3.88
C ALA A 8 9.20 14.68 -2.91
N ILE A 9 10.47 14.27 -3.03
CA ILE A 9 11.05 13.26 -2.14
C ILE A 9 11.21 13.79 -0.72
N ILE A 10 11.72 15.02 -0.54
CA ILE A 10 11.91 15.60 0.79
C ILE A 10 10.57 15.66 1.53
N PHE A 11 9.54 16.23 0.90
CA PHE A 11 8.23 16.35 1.52
C PHE A 11 7.60 14.97 1.72
N ALA A 12 7.65 14.08 0.73
CA ALA A 12 7.12 12.72 0.87
C ALA A 12 7.73 12.00 2.07
N LYS A 13 9.05 12.09 2.27
CA LYS A 13 9.72 11.44 3.42
C LYS A 13 9.40 12.11 4.75
N ILE A 14 9.35 13.44 4.81
CA ILE A 14 8.95 14.15 6.03
C ILE A 14 7.53 13.76 6.43
N PHE A 15 6.57 13.86 5.50
CA PHE A 15 5.19 13.52 5.78
C PHE A 15 4.98 12.03 6.02
N ASN A 16 5.70 11.14 5.32
CA ASN A 16 5.71 9.72 5.62
C ASN A 16 6.07 9.48 7.10
N LEU A 17 7.21 10.01 7.56
CA LEU A 17 7.67 9.86 8.94
C LEU A 17 6.68 10.45 9.96
N LEU A 18 6.06 11.60 9.65
CA LEU A 18 5.03 12.21 10.50
C LEU A 18 3.81 11.31 10.63
N PHE A 19 3.34 10.72 9.52
CA PHE A 19 2.17 9.85 9.51
C PHE A 19 2.45 8.49 10.17
N GLU A 20 3.63 7.91 9.96
CA GLU A 20 4.09 6.72 10.68
C GLU A 20 4.13 6.99 12.20
N LYS A 21 4.60 8.17 12.63
CA LYS A 21 4.66 8.56 14.05
C LYS A 21 3.28 8.63 14.72
N ILE A 22 2.23 9.01 13.98
CA ILE A 22 0.83 9.00 14.46
C ILE A 22 0.12 7.66 14.22
N ASN A 23 0.87 6.58 13.92
CA ASN A 23 0.36 5.24 13.60
C ASN A 23 -0.61 5.22 12.41
N GLN A 24 -0.42 6.08 11.41
CA GLN A 24 -1.11 6.04 10.13
C GLN A 24 -0.21 5.41 9.04
N SER A 25 -0.78 5.05 7.89
CA SER A 25 0.02 4.57 6.75
C SER A 25 0.80 5.73 6.17
N GLY A 26 2.08 5.48 5.91
CA GLY A 26 3.02 6.41 5.32
C GLY A 26 2.57 7.05 4.00
N VAL A 27 1.85 6.27 3.20
CA VAL A 27 1.27 6.68 1.91
C VAL A 27 0.40 7.93 2.04
N ILE A 28 -0.35 8.07 3.14
CA ILE A 28 -1.19 9.25 3.37
C ILE A 28 -0.31 10.50 3.42
N GLY A 29 0.85 10.41 4.07
CA GLY A 29 1.82 11.49 4.12
C GLY A 29 2.40 11.82 2.75
N GLU A 30 2.75 10.81 1.95
CA GLU A 30 3.29 11.00 0.59
C GLU A 30 2.28 11.70 -0.34
N ILE A 31 0.98 11.37 -0.21
CA ILE A 31 -0.09 12.02 -0.98
C ILE A 31 -0.35 13.45 -0.49
N LEU A 32 -0.37 13.65 0.83
CA LEU A 32 -0.51 14.98 1.41
C LEU A 32 0.64 15.90 0.99
N ALA A 33 1.87 15.37 0.88
CA ALA A 33 3.00 16.09 0.31
C ALA A 33 2.71 16.56 -1.12
N GLY A 34 2.11 15.71 -1.96
CA GLY A 34 1.64 16.08 -3.29
C GLY A 34 0.59 17.18 -3.28
N VAL A 35 -0.41 17.10 -2.41
CA VAL A 35 -1.45 18.12 -2.28
C VAL A 35 -0.85 19.48 -1.89
N ILE A 36 0.14 19.49 -0.99
CA ILE A 36 0.83 20.71 -0.53
C ILE A 36 1.73 21.28 -1.62
N LEU A 37 2.48 20.43 -2.32
CA LEU A 37 3.37 20.87 -3.38
C LEU A 37 2.65 21.16 -4.71
N GLY A 38 1.41 20.70 -4.83
CA GLY A 38 0.57 20.85 -6.02
C GLY A 38 0.28 22.30 -6.39
N PRO A 39 -0.35 22.51 -7.57
CA PRO A 39 -0.56 23.82 -8.17
C PRO A 39 -1.39 24.77 -7.30
N SER A 40 -2.17 24.25 -6.35
CA SER A 40 -3.04 25.07 -5.51
C SER A 40 -2.39 25.69 -4.27
N LEU A 41 -1.22 25.19 -3.86
CA LEU A 41 -0.56 25.63 -2.64
C LEU A 41 0.84 26.12 -2.98
N VAL A 42 1.89 25.32 -2.77
CA VAL A 42 3.26 25.76 -3.07
C VAL A 42 3.47 25.95 -4.58
N GLY A 43 2.83 25.13 -5.42
CA GLY A 43 2.85 25.30 -6.87
C GLY A 43 2.15 26.57 -7.35
N ALA A 44 1.27 27.18 -6.54
CA ALA A 44 0.64 28.47 -6.86
C ALA A 44 1.65 29.63 -6.86
N LEU A 45 2.77 29.45 -6.15
CA LEU A 45 3.89 30.39 -6.13
C LEU A 45 4.83 30.20 -7.33
N SER A 46 4.56 29.20 -8.20
CA SER A 46 5.34 29.02 -9.42
C SER A 46 5.18 30.22 -10.36
N GLY A 47 6.29 30.66 -10.94
CA GLY A 47 6.35 31.90 -11.74
C GLY A 47 6.75 33.14 -10.94
N MET A 48 6.91 33.03 -9.61
CA MET A 48 7.45 34.14 -8.80
C MET A 48 8.96 34.27 -9.05
N SER A 49 9.35 35.37 -9.69
CA SER A 49 10.75 35.73 -9.90
C SER A 49 11.25 36.57 -8.73
N LEU A 50 12.30 36.10 -8.05
CA LEU A 50 13.00 36.95 -7.08
C LEU A 50 13.90 37.92 -7.86
N ASN A 51 13.50 39.19 -7.89
CA ASN A 51 14.27 40.26 -8.53
C ASN A 51 15.20 40.90 -7.49
N LEU A 52 16.51 40.81 -7.70
CA LEU A 52 17.53 41.52 -6.93
C LEU A 52 18.19 42.53 -7.88
N PHE A 53 18.20 43.81 -7.50
CA PHE A 53 18.77 44.91 -8.30
C PHE A 53 18.21 44.97 -9.74
N GLY A 54 16.90 44.78 -9.91
CA GLY A 54 16.24 44.85 -11.23
C GLY A 54 16.52 43.68 -12.17
N SER A 55 17.26 42.66 -11.71
CA SER A 55 17.59 41.45 -12.46
C SER A 55 16.91 40.24 -11.80
N ALA A 56 16.27 39.38 -12.59
CA ALA A 56 15.71 38.13 -12.08
C ALA A 56 16.86 37.18 -11.70
N VAL A 57 17.09 37.01 -10.40
CA VAL A 57 18.19 36.16 -9.87
C VAL A 57 17.73 34.72 -9.69
N PHE A 58 16.42 34.50 -9.47
CA PHE A 58 15.87 33.17 -9.30
C PHE A 58 14.45 33.09 -9.87
N HIS A 59 14.25 32.18 -10.84
CA HIS A 59 12.93 31.81 -11.35
C HIS A 59 12.48 30.53 -10.66
N PHE A 60 11.58 30.66 -9.68
CA PHE A 60 10.95 29.49 -9.07
C PHE A 60 9.84 28.98 -9.98
N SER A 61 10.09 27.87 -10.68
CA SER A 61 9.07 27.12 -11.40
C SER A 61 8.93 25.75 -10.74
N LEU A 62 7.71 25.44 -10.29
CA LEU A 62 7.36 24.18 -9.66
C LEU A 62 6.10 23.67 -10.33
N ASP A 63 6.24 22.70 -11.24
CA ASP A 63 5.12 22.05 -11.90
C ASP A 63 5.21 20.52 -11.76
N LEU A 64 4.57 20.01 -10.71
CA LEU A 64 4.40 18.58 -10.46
C LEU A 64 3.30 17.94 -11.32
N THR A 65 2.62 18.72 -12.16
CA THR A 65 1.60 18.24 -13.10
C THR A 65 2.12 18.09 -14.53
N SER A 66 3.36 18.50 -14.77
CA SER A 66 4.08 18.35 -16.03
C SER A 66 4.08 16.91 -16.53
N PRO A 67 3.93 16.67 -17.85
CA PRO A 67 3.95 15.33 -18.44
C PRO A 67 5.22 14.55 -18.06
N GLU A 68 6.37 15.20 -18.06
CA GLU A 68 7.67 14.59 -17.78
C GLU A 68 7.74 14.07 -16.33
N PHE A 69 7.26 14.86 -15.37
CA PHE A 69 7.22 14.42 -13.97
C PHE A 69 6.26 13.24 -13.79
N LYS A 70 5.08 13.29 -14.42
CA LYS A 70 4.09 12.20 -14.35
C LYS A 70 4.62 10.88 -14.91
N GLU A 71 5.36 10.91 -16.01
CA GLU A 71 5.97 9.71 -16.59
C GLU A 71 7.01 9.08 -15.65
N VAL A 72 7.88 9.90 -15.04
CA VAL A 72 8.86 9.41 -14.05
C VAL A 72 8.15 8.86 -12.81
N ALA A 73 7.12 9.55 -12.33
CA ALA A 73 6.32 9.13 -11.20
C ALA A 73 5.57 7.82 -11.50
N PHE A 74 5.11 7.60 -12.74
CA PHE A 74 4.39 6.39 -13.15
C PHE A 74 5.25 5.12 -13.03
N ILE A 75 6.56 5.21 -13.21
CA ILE A 75 7.49 4.08 -12.95
C ILE A 75 7.37 3.59 -11.50
N GLY A 76 7.07 4.48 -10.55
CA GLY A 76 6.87 4.13 -9.15
C GLY A 76 5.76 3.13 -8.92
N VAL A 77 4.60 3.33 -9.56
CA VAL A 77 3.49 2.38 -9.43
C VAL A 77 3.78 1.06 -10.15
N ILE A 78 4.47 1.09 -11.30
CA ILE A 78 4.97 -0.12 -11.97
C ILE A 78 5.85 -0.95 -11.02
N PHE A 79 6.81 -0.31 -10.34
CA PHE A 79 7.70 -0.99 -9.39
C PHE A 79 6.94 -1.55 -8.19
N LEU A 80 5.99 -0.80 -7.65
CA LEU A 80 5.15 -1.26 -6.55
C LEU A 80 4.40 -2.56 -6.93
N LEU A 81 3.74 -2.58 -8.09
CA LEU A 81 3.00 -3.76 -8.53
C LEU A 81 3.94 -4.92 -8.91
N PHE A 82 5.13 -4.62 -9.43
CA PHE A 82 6.14 -5.63 -9.70
C PHE A 82 6.65 -6.30 -8.42
N ILE A 83 6.96 -5.52 -7.37
CA ILE A 83 7.35 -6.03 -6.04
C ILE A 83 6.26 -6.96 -5.51
N VAL A 84 4.99 -6.53 -5.61
CA VAL A 84 3.85 -7.33 -5.15
C VAL A 84 3.77 -8.65 -5.91
N GLY A 85 3.99 -8.64 -7.23
CA GLY A 85 4.10 -9.86 -8.03
C GLY A 85 5.22 -10.78 -7.58
N LEU A 86 6.40 -10.22 -7.27
CA LEU A 86 7.57 -10.97 -6.79
C LEU A 86 7.35 -11.60 -5.40
N GLU A 87 6.49 -11.03 -4.56
CA GLU A 87 6.19 -11.56 -3.23
C GLU A 87 5.03 -12.56 -3.24
N THR A 88 4.17 -12.47 -4.26
CA THR A 88 2.94 -13.24 -4.34
C THR A 88 3.20 -14.67 -4.80
N ASN A 89 2.86 -15.63 -3.94
CA ASN A 89 2.93 -17.04 -4.31
C ASN A 89 1.69 -17.45 -5.14
N THR A 90 1.91 -17.91 -6.37
CA THR A 90 0.84 -18.40 -7.26
C THR A 90 0.02 -19.56 -6.67
N GLY A 91 0.60 -20.36 -5.78
CA GLY A 91 -0.12 -21.41 -5.05
C GLY A 91 -1.16 -20.85 -4.08
N ASP A 92 -0.89 -19.69 -3.50
CA ASP A 92 -1.79 -19.03 -2.55
C ASP A 92 -2.94 -18.30 -3.27
N LEU A 93 -2.69 -17.73 -4.45
CA LEU A 93 -3.75 -17.17 -5.31
C LEU A 93 -4.77 -18.24 -5.74
N LYS A 94 -4.32 -19.48 -6.00
CA LYS A 94 -5.24 -20.59 -6.34
C LYS A 94 -6.18 -20.93 -5.19
N LYS A 95 -5.75 -20.77 -3.93
CA LYS A 95 -6.59 -21.02 -2.75
C LYS A 95 -7.71 -20.00 -2.62
N THR A 96 -7.48 -18.75 -3.07
CA THR A 96 -8.47 -17.67 -3.03
C THR A 96 -9.16 -17.41 -4.37
N ARG A 97 -9.04 -18.31 -5.36
CA ARG A 97 -9.64 -18.13 -6.70
C ARG A 97 -11.16 -17.89 -6.64
N LYS A 98 -11.87 -18.61 -5.77
CA LYS A 98 -13.33 -18.50 -5.62
C LYS A 98 -13.69 -17.15 -5.01
N SER A 99 -13.00 -16.76 -3.93
CA SER A 99 -13.26 -15.48 -3.28
C SER A 99 -12.89 -14.30 -4.15
N GLY A 100 -11.72 -14.35 -4.81
CA GLY A 100 -11.30 -13.33 -5.77
C GLY A 100 -12.28 -13.16 -6.92
N PHE A 101 -12.79 -14.26 -7.48
CA PHE A 101 -13.77 -14.21 -8.58
C PHE A 101 -15.08 -13.52 -8.17
N PHE A 102 -15.69 -13.93 -7.05
CA PHE A 102 -16.93 -13.28 -6.59
C PHE A 102 -16.69 -11.82 -6.21
N VAL A 103 -15.61 -11.53 -5.48
CA VAL A 103 -15.26 -10.14 -5.13
C VAL A 103 -15.09 -9.31 -6.40
N GLY A 104 -14.35 -9.78 -7.40
CA GLY A 104 -14.11 -9.01 -8.62
C GLY A 104 -15.41 -8.72 -9.39
N ILE A 105 -16.28 -9.73 -9.56
CA ILE A 105 -17.58 -9.54 -10.23
C ILE A 105 -18.45 -8.52 -9.48
N PHE A 106 -18.64 -8.69 -8.18
CA PHE A 106 -19.52 -7.82 -7.40
C PHE A 106 -18.95 -6.41 -7.23
N SER A 107 -17.62 -6.27 -7.13
CA SER A 107 -16.92 -4.98 -7.09
C SER A 107 -17.00 -4.20 -8.40
N ILE A 108 -17.48 -4.79 -9.49
CA ILE A 108 -17.74 -4.09 -10.74
C ILE A 108 -19.23 -3.86 -10.96
N ILE A 109 -20.04 -4.91 -10.81
CA ILE A 109 -21.48 -4.84 -11.08
C ILE A 109 -22.15 -3.82 -10.15
N ILE A 110 -21.88 -3.89 -8.84
CA ILE A 110 -22.57 -3.01 -7.87
C ILE A 110 -22.18 -1.54 -8.10
N PRO A 111 -20.90 -1.15 -8.19
CA PRO A 111 -20.54 0.24 -8.50
C PRO A 111 -21.01 0.72 -9.86
N PHE A 112 -21.03 -0.15 -10.88
CA PHE A 112 -21.54 0.19 -12.20
C PHE A 112 -23.02 0.59 -12.15
N PHE A 113 -23.85 -0.24 -11.52
CA PHE A 113 -25.27 0.07 -11.37
C PHE A 113 -25.51 1.28 -10.45
N ALA A 114 -24.69 1.47 -9.41
CA ALA A 114 -24.77 2.66 -8.57
C ALA A 114 -24.45 3.94 -9.35
N GLY A 115 -23.44 3.91 -10.22
CA GLY A 115 -23.09 5.04 -11.09
C GLY A 115 -24.14 5.31 -12.16
N TYR A 116 -24.69 4.26 -12.77
CA TYR A 116 -25.83 4.39 -13.67
C TYR A 116 -27.03 5.03 -12.97
N LEU A 117 -27.37 4.55 -11.77
CA LEU A 117 -28.46 5.11 -10.96
C LEU A 117 -28.19 6.58 -10.63
N PHE A 118 -26.97 6.92 -10.22
CA PHE A 118 -26.56 8.31 -10.01
C PHE A 118 -26.81 9.16 -11.26
N GLY A 119 -26.34 8.72 -12.43
CA GLY A 119 -26.55 9.45 -13.69
C GLY A 119 -28.03 9.72 -13.97
N THR A 120 -28.87 8.68 -13.84
CA THR A 120 -30.32 8.81 -14.07
C THR A 120 -31.01 9.75 -13.07
N LEU A 121 -30.61 9.72 -11.79
CA LEU A 121 -31.17 10.61 -10.75
C LEU A 121 -30.82 12.08 -10.99
N PHE A 122 -29.67 12.35 -11.61
CA PHE A 122 -29.22 13.70 -11.96
C PHE A 122 -29.61 14.11 -13.39
N GLY A 123 -30.53 13.36 -14.04
CA GLY A 123 -31.09 13.70 -15.35
C GLY A 123 -30.12 13.50 -16.52
N MET A 124 -29.05 12.72 -16.34
CA MET A 124 -28.12 12.41 -17.41
C MET A 124 -28.75 11.47 -18.44
N ASN A 125 -28.33 11.57 -19.70
CA ASN A 125 -28.80 10.66 -20.74
C ASN A 125 -28.24 9.23 -20.52
N LEU A 126 -28.71 8.26 -21.32
CA LEU A 126 -28.32 6.85 -21.18
C LEU A 126 -26.80 6.65 -21.24
N ILE A 127 -26.15 7.24 -22.25
CA ILE A 127 -24.70 7.07 -22.48
C ILE A 127 -23.89 7.73 -21.36
N GLN A 128 -24.28 8.91 -20.89
CA GLN A 128 -23.67 9.59 -19.74
C GLN A 128 -23.83 8.76 -18.47
N SER A 129 -25.01 8.19 -18.22
CA SER A 129 -25.27 7.36 -17.04
C SER A 129 -24.43 6.07 -17.07
N LEU A 130 -24.32 5.42 -18.23
CA LEU A 130 -23.44 4.26 -18.43
C LEU A 130 -21.96 4.64 -18.25
N ALA A 131 -21.55 5.82 -18.71
CA ALA A 131 -20.20 6.33 -18.51
C ALA A 131 -19.90 6.60 -17.02
N VAL A 132 -20.84 7.17 -16.27
CA VAL A 132 -20.70 7.31 -14.80
C VAL A 132 -20.64 5.95 -14.11
N GLY A 133 -21.43 4.97 -14.55
CA GLY A 133 -21.30 3.58 -14.12
C GLY A 133 -19.90 3.03 -14.34
N ALA A 134 -19.34 3.22 -15.54
CA ALA A 134 -17.97 2.80 -15.86
C ALA A 134 -16.94 3.47 -14.94
N ILE A 135 -17.07 4.78 -14.69
CA ILE A 135 -16.19 5.54 -13.77
C ILE A 135 -16.18 4.93 -12.37
N LEU A 136 -17.36 4.67 -11.78
CA LEU A 136 -17.42 4.14 -10.42
C LEU A 136 -16.98 2.68 -10.30
N SER A 137 -17.02 1.91 -11.40
CA SER A 137 -16.53 0.52 -11.46
C SER A 137 -15.01 0.38 -11.59
N ALA A 138 -14.30 1.48 -11.89
CA ALA A 138 -12.86 1.50 -12.09
C ALA A 138 -12.05 1.55 -10.78
N THR A 139 -12.22 0.51 -9.95
CA THR A 139 -11.49 0.31 -8.69
C THR A 139 -9.97 0.17 -8.92
N SER A 140 -9.16 0.63 -7.97
CA SER A 140 -7.69 0.55 -8.05
C SER A 140 -7.04 -0.37 -7.02
N ALA A 141 -6.03 -1.10 -7.49
CA ALA A 141 -5.19 -1.99 -6.68
C ALA A 141 -4.25 -1.24 -5.72
N THR A 142 -3.75 -0.10 -6.19
CA THR A 142 -2.43 0.38 -5.79
C THR A 142 -2.36 0.75 -4.32
N ILE A 143 -3.36 1.48 -3.83
CA ILE A 143 -3.39 1.97 -2.45
C ILE A 143 -3.64 0.83 -1.47
N ALA A 144 -4.67 0.01 -1.73
CA ALA A 144 -5.02 -1.11 -0.84
C ALA A 144 -3.88 -2.12 -0.72
N ILE A 145 -3.24 -2.45 -1.85
CA ILE A 145 -2.07 -3.33 -1.88
C ILE A 145 -0.90 -2.69 -1.14
N ARG A 146 -0.62 -1.40 -1.36
CA ARG A 146 0.47 -0.71 -0.64
C ARG A 146 0.23 -0.69 0.87
N ILE A 147 -0.98 -0.41 1.33
CA ILE A 147 -1.32 -0.44 2.76
C ILE A 147 -1.09 -1.85 3.33
N LEU A 148 -1.50 -2.89 2.61
CA LEU A 148 -1.25 -4.27 3.02
C LEU A 148 0.23 -4.63 3.01
N ALA A 149 1.00 -4.11 2.06
CA ALA A 149 2.45 -4.25 2.00
C ALA A 149 3.13 -3.60 3.21
N ASP A 150 2.76 -2.35 3.53
CA ASP A 150 3.26 -1.61 4.69
C ASP A 150 2.93 -2.30 6.02
N MET A 151 1.87 -3.13 6.05
CA MET A 151 1.46 -3.90 7.24
C MET A 151 1.95 -5.36 7.22
N ASP A 152 2.74 -5.77 6.22
CA ASP A 152 3.16 -7.18 6.00
C ASP A 152 1.97 -8.17 5.89
N MET A 153 0.80 -7.71 5.43
CA MET A 153 -0.45 -8.48 5.35
C MET A 153 -0.79 -8.99 3.94
N LEU A 154 0.10 -8.83 2.96
CA LEU A 154 -0.11 -9.26 1.56
C LEU A 154 -0.40 -10.77 1.42
N SER A 155 0.24 -11.59 2.25
CA SER A 155 0.11 -13.06 2.23
C SER A 155 -1.11 -13.59 2.99
N THR A 156 -1.91 -12.71 3.61
CA THR A 156 -3.13 -13.10 4.31
C THR A 156 -4.25 -13.45 3.34
N ARG A 157 -5.29 -14.17 3.81
CA ARG A 157 -6.48 -14.48 2.97
C ARG A 157 -7.14 -13.23 2.39
N VAL A 158 -7.19 -12.13 3.16
CA VAL A 158 -7.72 -10.84 2.72
C VAL A 158 -6.83 -10.25 1.63
N GLY A 159 -5.52 -10.20 1.84
CA GLY A 159 -4.57 -9.66 0.86
C GLY A 159 -4.56 -10.43 -0.46
N LEU A 160 -4.53 -11.76 -0.39
CA LEU A 160 -4.62 -12.64 -1.56
C LEU A 160 -5.97 -12.53 -2.28
N THR A 161 -7.08 -12.40 -1.54
CA THR A 161 -8.41 -12.23 -2.14
C THR A 161 -8.53 -10.88 -2.86
N LEU A 162 -8.08 -9.79 -2.23
CA LEU A 162 -8.01 -8.47 -2.86
C LEU A 162 -7.18 -8.54 -4.14
N HIS A 163 -5.98 -9.12 -4.06
CA HIS A 163 -5.10 -9.23 -5.21
C HIS A 163 -5.75 -10.00 -6.37
N THR A 164 -6.36 -11.16 -6.09
CA THR A 164 -7.03 -11.97 -7.11
C THR A 164 -8.24 -11.26 -7.72
N ALA A 165 -9.01 -10.52 -6.92
CA ALA A 165 -10.14 -9.75 -7.39
C ALA A 165 -9.73 -8.58 -8.29
N ILE A 166 -8.68 -7.85 -7.92
CA ILE A 166 -8.27 -6.67 -8.67
C ILE A 166 -7.76 -7.02 -10.07
N VAL A 167 -7.00 -8.11 -10.22
CA VAL A 167 -6.57 -8.57 -11.55
C VAL A 167 -7.77 -8.88 -12.46
N LEU A 168 -8.85 -9.45 -11.88
CA LEU A 168 -10.08 -9.67 -12.62
C LEU A 168 -10.78 -8.33 -12.97
N ASN A 169 -10.74 -7.36 -12.06
CA ASN A 169 -11.33 -6.04 -12.27
C ASN A 169 -10.68 -5.29 -13.42
N ASP A 170 -9.36 -5.34 -13.57
CA ASP A 170 -8.68 -4.65 -14.67
C ASP A 170 -9.15 -5.17 -16.04
N ILE A 171 -9.38 -6.48 -16.17
CA ILE A 171 -9.92 -7.10 -17.40
C ILE A 171 -11.37 -6.66 -17.64
N LEU A 172 -12.21 -6.77 -16.61
CA LEU A 172 -13.63 -6.43 -16.69
C LEU A 172 -13.85 -4.93 -16.93
N ALA A 173 -12.99 -4.06 -16.38
CA ALA A 173 -13.04 -2.62 -16.59
C ALA A 173 -12.83 -2.25 -18.06
N ILE A 174 -11.93 -2.93 -18.77
CA ILE A 174 -11.72 -2.73 -20.22
C ILE A 174 -12.92 -3.20 -21.02
N ILE A 175 -13.53 -4.33 -20.63
CA ILE A 175 -14.76 -4.81 -21.27
C ILE A 175 -15.87 -3.76 -21.10
N ILE A 176 -16.04 -3.21 -19.89
CA ILE A 176 -17.02 -2.14 -19.64
C ILE A 176 -16.67 -0.88 -20.43
N PHE A 177 -15.41 -0.46 -20.43
CA PHE A 177 -14.96 0.67 -21.23
C PHE A 177 -15.26 0.47 -22.72
N ALA A 178 -15.00 -0.72 -23.26
CA ALA A 178 -15.32 -1.07 -24.63
C ALA A 178 -16.83 -1.13 -24.89
N LEU A 179 -17.67 -1.52 -23.92
CA LEU A 179 -19.12 -1.51 -24.09
C LEU A 179 -19.70 -0.09 -24.06
N VAL A 180 -19.13 0.80 -23.25
CA VAL A 180 -19.63 2.17 -23.09
C VAL A 180 -19.07 3.10 -24.17
N PHE A 181 -17.80 2.95 -24.52
CA PHE A 181 -17.09 3.84 -25.44
C PHE A 181 -16.69 3.12 -26.74
N GLY A 182 -16.79 1.80 -26.87
CA GLY A 182 -16.34 1.11 -28.07
C GLY A 182 -17.19 1.45 -29.29
N THR A 183 -16.54 1.98 -30.32
CA THR A 183 -17.08 2.08 -31.69
C THR A 183 -16.53 0.97 -32.59
N GLY A 184 -15.75 0.03 -32.03
CA GLY A 184 -15.10 -1.08 -32.73
C GLY A 184 -15.65 -2.46 -32.36
N ASN A 185 -15.22 -3.49 -33.10
CA ASN A 185 -15.65 -4.87 -32.87
C ASN A 185 -15.21 -5.38 -31.49
N SER A 186 -16.14 -5.60 -30.56
CA SER A 186 -15.85 -6.15 -29.22
C SER A 186 -15.08 -7.48 -29.27
N PHE A 187 -15.24 -8.25 -30.36
CA PHE A 187 -14.49 -9.48 -30.61
C PHE A 187 -12.98 -9.27 -30.77
N THR A 188 -12.52 -8.17 -31.37
CA THR A 188 -11.08 -7.94 -31.54
C THR A 188 -10.41 -7.62 -30.20
N LEU A 189 -11.08 -6.85 -29.34
CA LEU A 189 -10.65 -6.56 -27.97
C LEU A 189 -10.59 -7.84 -27.11
N LEU A 190 -11.64 -8.67 -27.16
CA LEU A 190 -11.67 -9.92 -26.40
C LEU A 190 -10.57 -10.89 -26.87
N PHE A 191 -10.32 -10.94 -28.18
CA PHE A 191 -9.23 -11.72 -28.77
C PHE A 191 -7.85 -11.20 -28.34
N GLN A 192 -7.62 -9.87 -28.33
CA GLN A 192 -6.38 -9.25 -27.85
C GLN A 192 -6.11 -9.58 -26.38
N ILE A 193 -7.13 -9.52 -25.53
CA ILE A 193 -7.02 -9.89 -24.10
C ILE A 193 -6.66 -11.37 -23.95
N LEU A 194 -7.36 -12.27 -24.66
CA LEU A 194 -7.09 -13.71 -24.59
C LEU A 194 -5.67 -14.03 -25.08
N LEU A 195 -5.26 -13.41 -26.19
CA LEU A 195 -3.94 -13.56 -26.78
C LEU A 195 -2.85 -13.00 -25.85
N PHE A 196 -3.09 -11.87 -25.18
CA PHE A 196 -2.21 -11.35 -24.14
C PHE A 196 -2.01 -12.38 -23.03
N PHE A 197 -3.07 -12.91 -22.43
CA PHE A 197 -2.93 -13.91 -21.36
C PHE A 197 -2.20 -15.16 -21.84
N LEU A 198 -2.48 -15.62 -23.07
CA LEU A 198 -1.87 -16.82 -23.63
C LEU A 198 -0.38 -16.64 -23.93
N LEU A 199 0.01 -15.51 -24.55
CA LEU A 199 1.42 -15.16 -24.80
C LEU A 199 2.17 -14.94 -23.50
N THR A 200 1.61 -14.15 -22.59
CA THR A 200 2.20 -13.81 -21.29
C THR A 200 2.44 -15.07 -20.46
N VAL A 201 1.49 -16.01 -20.45
CA VAL A 201 1.66 -17.31 -19.80
C VAL A 201 2.70 -18.19 -20.49
N SER A 202 2.72 -18.21 -21.83
CA SER A 202 3.67 -19.01 -22.61
C SER A 202 5.11 -18.52 -22.43
N ILE A 203 5.34 -17.20 -22.59
CA ILE A 203 6.63 -16.53 -22.40
C ILE A 203 7.08 -16.72 -20.95
N GLY A 204 6.19 -16.45 -19.99
CA GLY A 204 6.48 -16.62 -18.56
C GLY A 204 6.87 -18.06 -18.20
N PHE A 205 6.22 -19.06 -18.79
CA PHE A 205 6.57 -20.46 -18.59
C PHE A 205 7.94 -20.82 -19.18
N ILE A 206 8.26 -20.35 -20.40
CA ILE A 206 9.55 -20.56 -21.05
C ILE A 206 10.68 -19.93 -20.22
N LEU A 207 10.50 -18.68 -19.76
CA LEU A 207 11.45 -17.95 -18.94
C LEU A 207 11.75 -18.68 -17.62
N VAL A 208 10.71 -19.14 -16.92
CA VAL A 208 10.84 -19.91 -15.67
C VAL A 208 11.56 -21.24 -15.91
N ARG A 209 11.23 -21.97 -16.99
CA ARG A 209 11.87 -23.24 -17.30
C ARG A 209 13.35 -23.09 -17.67
N TYR A 210 13.70 -22.05 -18.44
CA TYR A 210 15.08 -21.80 -18.85
C TYR A 210 15.96 -21.36 -17.66
N THR A 211 15.43 -20.53 -16.77
CA THR A 211 16.14 -20.06 -15.57
C THR A 211 16.22 -21.10 -14.46
N ALA A 212 15.24 -22.00 -14.33
CA ALA A 212 15.26 -23.08 -13.34
C ALA A 212 16.27 -24.20 -13.68
N HIS A 213 16.63 -24.39 -14.95
CA HIS A 213 17.55 -25.46 -15.37
C HIS A 213 19.03 -25.05 -15.37
N LYS A 214 19.34 -23.76 -15.49
CA LYS A 214 20.72 -23.29 -15.36
C LYS A 214 21.02 -23.01 -13.89
N ASN A 215 21.69 -23.97 -13.25
CA ASN A 215 22.48 -23.76 -12.02
C ASN A 215 23.58 -22.73 -12.31
N SER A 216 23.22 -21.45 -12.43
CA SER A 216 24.20 -20.38 -12.62
C SER A 216 24.56 -19.83 -11.26
N THR A 217 25.65 -20.37 -10.74
CA THR A 217 26.48 -19.88 -9.65
C THR A 217 27.07 -18.47 -9.89
N ARG A 218 26.62 -17.72 -10.91
CA ARG A 218 27.06 -16.34 -11.14
C ARG A 218 26.18 -15.37 -10.37
N LYS A 219 26.63 -15.08 -9.14
CA LYS A 219 26.19 -13.96 -8.31
C LYS A 219 26.65 -12.65 -8.96
N ALA A 220 25.92 -12.18 -9.97
CA ALA A 220 26.05 -10.80 -10.44
C ALA A 220 24.74 -10.07 -10.09
N PRO A 221 24.66 -9.43 -8.90
CA PRO A 221 23.49 -8.69 -8.43
C PRO A 221 22.89 -7.75 -9.49
N ILE A 222 23.76 -7.08 -10.25
CA ILE A 222 23.39 -6.12 -11.29
C ILE A 222 22.66 -6.81 -12.45
N ILE A 223 23.09 -8.01 -12.85
CA ILE A 223 22.46 -8.75 -13.97
C ILE A 223 21.06 -9.23 -13.58
N ILE A 224 20.87 -9.66 -12.33
CA ILE A 224 19.56 -10.07 -11.82
C ILE A 224 18.60 -8.89 -11.83
N LEU A 225 19.05 -7.72 -11.35
CA LEU A 225 18.26 -6.50 -11.33
C LEU A 225 17.89 -6.03 -12.74
N THR A 226 18.87 -5.92 -13.64
CA THR A 226 18.62 -5.44 -15.01
C THR A 226 17.72 -6.39 -15.78
N THR A 227 17.93 -7.71 -15.67
CA THR A 227 17.06 -8.71 -16.31
C THR A 227 15.63 -8.64 -15.76
N GLY A 228 15.48 -8.50 -14.44
CA GLY A 228 14.17 -8.34 -13.80
C GLY A 228 13.43 -7.10 -14.29
N LEU A 229 14.12 -5.96 -14.41
CA LEU A 229 13.55 -4.72 -14.93
C LEU A 229 13.17 -4.82 -16.41
N VAL A 230 14.01 -5.44 -17.24
CA VAL A 230 13.70 -5.68 -18.66
C VAL A 230 12.42 -6.50 -18.80
N ILE A 231 12.28 -7.59 -18.03
CA ILE A 231 11.06 -8.42 -18.06
C ILE A 231 9.85 -7.61 -17.56
N CYS A 232 9.99 -6.86 -16.46
CA CYS A 232 8.94 -6.02 -15.92
C CYS A 232 8.41 -5.01 -16.95
N PHE A 233 9.30 -4.22 -17.57
CA PHE A 233 8.90 -3.21 -18.55
C PHE A 233 8.40 -3.82 -19.85
N LEU A 234 8.98 -4.93 -20.31
CA LEU A 234 8.50 -5.64 -21.49
C LEU A 234 7.06 -6.11 -21.28
N PHE A 235 6.76 -6.78 -20.17
CA PHE A 235 5.38 -7.21 -19.88
C PHE A 235 4.43 -6.02 -19.70
N SER A 236 4.89 -4.93 -19.08
CA SER A 236 4.11 -3.69 -18.92
C SER A 236 3.73 -3.08 -20.27
N ALA A 237 4.71 -2.91 -21.17
CA ALA A 237 4.50 -2.37 -22.51
C ALA A 237 3.61 -3.29 -23.38
N PHE A 238 3.78 -4.62 -23.25
CA PHE A 238 2.90 -5.59 -23.91
C PHE A 238 1.46 -5.49 -23.39
N ALA A 239 1.25 -5.28 -22.09
CA ALA A 239 -0.09 -5.10 -21.53
C ALA A 239 -0.76 -3.83 -22.09
N GLU A 240 -0.03 -2.72 -22.12
CA GLU A 240 -0.52 -1.42 -22.62
C GLU A 240 -0.92 -1.49 -24.10
N ASN A 241 -0.08 -2.09 -24.94
CA ASN A 241 -0.39 -2.30 -26.37
C ASN A 241 -1.63 -3.18 -26.61
N MET A 242 -2.04 -3.97 -25.63
CA MET A 242 -3.21 -4.85 -25.69
C MET A 242 -4.45 -4.21 -25.03
N GLY A 243 -4.37 -2.94 -24.65
CA GLY A 243 -5.46 -2.19 -24.01
C GLY A 243 -5.62 -2.46 -22.51
N LEU A 244 -4.71 -3.21 -21.89
CA LEU A 244 -4.62 -3.39 -20.44
C LEU A 244 -3.77 -2.28 -19.81
N THR A 245 -3.84 -2.12 -18.49
CA THR A 245 -2.94 -1.19 -17.81
C THR A 245 -1.53 -1.79 -17.74
N ALA A 246 -0.49 -0.95 -17.90
CA ALA A 246 0.91 -1.34 -17.70
C ALA A 246 1.15 -2.03 -16.34
N LEU A 247 0.33 -1.67 -15.33
CA LEU A 247 0.38 -2.21 -13.97
C LEU A 247 0.11 -3.73 -13.92
N VAL A 248 -0.82 -4.22 -14.74
CA VAL A 248 -1.13 -5.66 -14.85
C VAL A 248 0.08 -6.40 -15.40
N GLY A 249 0.73 -5.86 -16.44
CA GLY A 249 1.93 -6.43 -17.01
C GLY A 249 3.07 -6.53 -15.99
N ALA A 250 3.33 -5.45 -15.25
CA ALA A 250 4.32 -5.40 -14.18
C ALA A 250 4.06 -6.48 -13.11
N PHE A 251 2.81 -6.59 -12.65
CA PHE A 251 2.43 -7.60 -11.67
C PHE A 251 2.65 -9.02 -12.19
N ILE A 252 2.21 -9.32 -13.41
CA ILE A 252 2.35 -10.65 -14.01
C ILE A 252 3.83 -11.02 -14.20
N ALA A 253 4.67 -10.08 -14.63
CA ALA A 253 6.12 -10.29 -14.68
C ALA A 253 6.67 -10.72 -13.31
N GLY A 254 6.25 -10.06 -12.24
CA GLY A 254 6.63 -10.41 -10.86
C GLY A 254 6.21 -11.84 -10.50
N LEU A 255 4.97 -12.24 -10.84
CA LEU A 255 4.47 -13.59 -10.58
C LEU A 255 5.28 -14.68 -11.27
N PHE A 256 5.73 -14.43 -12.50
CA PHE A 256 6.58 -15.39 -13.21
C PHE A 256 7.95 -15.47 -12.57
N ILE A 257 8.57 -14.33 -12.29
CA ILE A 257 9.90 -14.30 -11.69
C ILE A 257 9.89 -14.89 -10.28
N ARG A 258 8.79 -14.77 -9.53
CA ARG A 258 8.62 -15.42 -8.21
C ARG A 258 8.88 -16.92 -8.23
N LYS A 259 8.71 -17.61 -9.35
CA LYS A 259 9.02 -19.05 -9.46
C LYS A 259 10.51 -19.35 -9.63
N THR A 260 11.36 -18.33 -9.79
CA THR A 260 12.80 -18.46 -9.94
C THR A 260 13.50 -18.31 -8.58
N PRO A 261 14.66 -18.96 -8.35
CA PRO A 261 15.38 -18.85 -7.09
C PRO A 261 15.91 -17.44 -6.79
N GLN A 262 16.01 -16.57 -7.80
CA GLN A 262 16.50 -15.19 -7.67
C GLN A 262 15.41 -14.19 -7.24
N ALA A 263 14.15 -14.61 -7.12
CA ALA A 263 13.02 -13.72 -6.87
C ALA A 263 13.13 -12.87 -5.60
N SER A 264 13.57 -13.48 -4.48
CA SER A 264 13.71 -12.78 -3.20
C SER A 264 14.77 -11.69 -3.29
N MET A 265 15.93 -12.01 -3.84
CA MET A 265 17.03 -11.06 -4.05
C MET A 265 16.60 -9.91 -4.97
N LEU A 266 15.89 -10.20 -6.06
CA LEU A 266 15.36 -9.17 -6.95
C LEU A 266 14.34 -8.27 -6.23
N ALA A 267 13.45 -8.86 -5.43
CA ALA A 267 12.45 -8.11 -4.66
C ALA A 267 13.14 -7.11 -3.73
N ASP A 268 14.20 -7.49 -3.02
CA ASP A 268 14.93 -6.60 -2.11
C ASP A 268 15.60 -5.43 -2.85
N TYR A 269 16.18 -5.67 -4.03
CA TYR A 269 16.78 -4.60 -4.85
C TYR A 269 15.73 -3.63 -5.38
N ILE A 270 14.62 -4.15 -5.94
CA ILE A 270 13.54 -3.31 -6.45
C ILE A 270 12.87 -2.55 -5.30
N LYS A 271 12.69 -3.16 -4.12
CA LYS A 271 12.20 -2.46 -2.93
C LYS A 271 13.09 -1.30 -2.54
N THR A 272 14.40 -1.52 -2.51
CA THR A 272 15.38 -0.48 -2.15
C THR A 272 15.22 0.74 -3.06
N ILE A 273 15.20 0.55 -4.38
CA ILE A 273 15.11 1.65 -5.36
C ILE A 273 13.69 2.23 -5.40
N GLY A 274 12.67 1.37 -5.38
CA GLY A 274 11.27 1.74 -5.45
C GLY A 274 10.81 2.56 -4.24
N TYR A 275 11.00 2.05 -3.03
CA TYR A 275 10.57 2.75 -1.82
C TYR A 275 11.45 3.96 -1.48
N ALA A 276 12.71 4.00 -1.91
CA ALA A 276 13.57 5.15 -1.71
C ALA A 276 13.21 6.33 -2.64
N PHE A 277 12.84 6.04 -3.89
CA PHE A 277 12.74 7.06 -4.94
C PHE A 277 11.41 7.04 -5.69
N PHE A 278 11.13 6.01 -6.50
CA PHE A 278 10.05 6.06 -7.48
C PHE A 278 8.64 6.00 -6.88
N ILE A 279 8.40 5.13 -5.89
CA ILE A 279 7.06 4.95 -5.33
C ILE A 279 6.58 6.22 -4.59
N PRO A 280 7.41 6.90 -3.77
CA PRO A 280 7.03 8.19 -3.21
C PRO A 280 6.67 9.24 -4.27
N LEU A 281 7.41 9.31 -5.39
CA LEU A 281 7.11 10.24 -6.49
C LEU A 281 5.73 9.96 -7.10
N PHE A 282 5.37 8.69 -7.29
CA PHE A 282 4.04 8.30 -7.74
C PHE A 282 2.95 8.90 -6.85
N PHE A 283 3.02 8.66 -5.53
CA PHE A 283 2.00 9.12 -4.59
C PHE A 283 1.97 10.64 -4.44
N VAL A 284 3.12 11.32 -4.55
CA VAL A 284 3.17 12.79 -4.66
C VAL A 284 2.47 13.27 -5.93
N SER A 285 2.69 12.64 -7.08
CA SER A 285 2.02 13.04 -8.34
C SER A 285 0.50 12.89 -8.25
N VAL A 286 0.02 11.86 -7.56
CA VAL A 286 -1.41 11.64 -7.31
C VAL A 286 -1.98 12.79 -6.47
N GLY A 287 -1.28 13.21 -5.42
CA GLY A 287 -1.69 14.35 -4.60
C GLY A 287 -1.61 15.68 -5.35
N ALA A 288 -0.59 15.88 -6.17
CA ALA A 288 -0.37 17.09 -6.95
C ALA A 288 -1.40 17.28 -8.07
N GLY A 289 -2.07 16.21 -8.50
CA GLY A 289 -3.21 16.29 -9.42
C GLY A 289 -4.44 17.01 -8.84
N PHE A 290 -4.40 17.41 -7.57
CA PHE A 290 -5.51 18.12 -6.94
C PHE A 290 -5.43 19.63 -7.16
N ASP A 291 -6.50 20.21 -7.71
CA ASP A 291 -6.64 21.65 -7.89
C ASP A 291 -7.80 22.23 -7.07
N PHE A 292 -7.48 22.90 -5.95
CA PHE A 292 -8.44 23.64 -5.12
C PHE A 292 -8.96 24.92 -5.77
N PHE A 293 -8.19 25.60 -6.63
CA PHE A 293 -8.62 26.86 -7.23
C PHE A 293 -9.81 26.65 -8.16
N TYR A 294 -9.86 25.50 -8.82
CA TYR A 294 -10.98 25.09 -9.65
C TYR A 294 -12.30 25.00 -8.86
N LEU A 295 -12.25 24.50 -7.61
CA LEU A 295 -13.44 24.40 -6.76
C LEU A 295 -13.93 25.78 -6.33
N ILE A 296 -13.01 26.67 -5.96
CA ILE A 296 -13.29 27.99 -5.37
C ILE A 296 -13.82 28.99 -6.42
N ASN A 297 -13.33 28.93 -7.66
CA ASN A 297 -13.77 29.84 -8.73
C ASN A 297 -15.11 29.45 -9.38
N SER A 298 -15.80 28.41 -8.90
CA SER A 298 -17.08 28.03 -9.47
C SER A 298 -18.21 28.95 -8.98
N ASN A 299 -18.92 29.58 -9.92
CA ASN A 299 -20.02 30.52 -9.64
C ASN A 299 -21.20 29.91 -8.84
N ASN A 300 -21.24 28.59 -8.64
CA ASN A 300 -22.27 27.85 -7.89
C ASN A 300 -21.65 26.77 -6.96
N LEU A 301 -20.72 27.19 -6.10
CA LEU A 301 -20.04 26.36 -5.10
C LEU A 301 -20.98 25.42 -4.32
N GLY A 302 -22.14 25.90 -3.87
CA GLY A 302 -23.06 25.10 -3.04
C GLY A 302 -23.64 23.88 -3.76
N ALA A 303 -24.15 24.07 -4.97
CA ALA A 303 -24.70 22.98 -5.78
C ALA A 303 -23.60 21.98 -6.22
N LEU A 304 -22.41 22.51 -6.54
CA LEU A 304 -21.24 21.69 -6.89
C LEU A 304 -20.81 20.80 -5.72
N LEU A 305 -20.75 21.34 -4.50
CA LEU A 305 -20.38 20.60 -3.30
C LEU A 305 -21.39 19.49 -2.97
N ILE A 306 -22.69 19.76 -3.13
CA ILE A 306 -23.74 18.75 -2.94
C ILE A 306 -23.59 17.63 -3.96
N PHE A 307 -23.44 17.97 -5.25
CA PHE A 307 -23.23 17.00 -6.32
C PHE A 307 -22.02 16.09 -6.04
N ILE A 308 -20.88 16.69 -5.71
CA ILE A 308 -19.64 15.95 -5.44
C ILE A 308 -19.77 15.08 -4.19
N SER A 309 -20.41 15.60 -3.13
CA SER A 309 -20.60 14.83 -1.90
C SER A 309 -21.45 13.59 -2.13
N ILE A 310 -22.56 13.73 -2.88
CA ILE A 310 -23.42 12.60 -3.23
C ILE A 310 -22.66 11.62 -4.14
N PHE A 311 -21.93 12.12 -5.15
CA PHE A 311 -21.11 11.31 -6.03
C PHE A 311 -20.07 10.49 -5.24
N ALA A 312 -19.38 11.12 -4.30
CA ALA A 312 -18.39 10.47 -3.45
C ALA A 312 -19.02 9.40 -2.55
N ILE A 313 -20.19 9.68 -1.97
CA ILE A 313 -20.94 8.71 -1.17
C ILE A 313 -21.34 7.51 -2.01
N PHE A 314 -21.87 7.70 -3.22
CA PHE A 314 -22.21 6.62 -4.14
C PHE A 314 -20.99 5.79 -4.50
N GLY A 315 -19.89 6.44 -4.91
CA GLY A 315 -18.64 5.76 -5.28
C GLY A 315 -18.08 4.91 -4.14
N ILE A 316 -17.91 5.49 -2.95
CA ILE A 316 -17.31 4.82 -1.79
C ILE A 316 -18.22 3.70 -1.27
N SER A 317 -19.52 3.96 -1.12
CA SER A 317 -20.46 2.96 -0.59
C SER A 317 -20.65 1.79 -1.54
N ALA A 318 -20.79 2.05 -2.84
CA ALA A 318 -20.99 1.00 -3.82
C ALA A 318 -19.75 0.11 -3.96
N ASN A 319 -18.55 0.70 -4.01
CA ASN A 319 -17.30 -0.08 -4.06
C ASN A 319 -17.09 -0.91 -2.78
N PHE A 320 -17.38 -0.33 -1.62
CA PHE A 320 -17.37 -1.06 -0.35
C PHE A 320 -18.35 -2.23 -0.35
N LEU A 321 -19.60 -2.00 -0.76
CA LEU A 321 -20.64 -3.02 -0.83
C LEU A 321 -20.29 -4.11 -1.83
N GLY A 322 -19.76 -3.75 -3.01
CA GLY A 322 -19.29 -4.69 -4.02
C GLY A 322 -18.29 -5.68 -3.46
N GLY A 323 -17.23 -5.18 -2.82
CA GLY A 323 -16.20 -6.02 -2.22
C GLY A 323 -16.72 -6.83 -1.03
N ALA A 324 -17.51 -6.21 -0.14
CA ALA A 324 -18.02 -6.88 1.06
C ALA A 324 -19.05 -7.97 0.75
N VAL A 325 -19.97 -7.72 -0.19
CA VAL A 325 -20.97 -8.69 -0.65
C VAL A 325 -20.27 -9.83 -1.37
N GLY A 326 -19.39 -9.54 -2.33
CA GLY A 326 -18.66 -10.58 -3.06
C GLY A 326 -17.82 -11.48 -2.12
N ALA A 327 -17.17 -10.88 -1.12
CA ALA A 327 -16.44 -11.62 -0.11
C ALA A 327 -17.37 -12.50 0.73
N ARG A 328 -18.52 -11.96 1.16
CA ARG A 328 -19.47 -12.70 2.00
C ARG A 328 -20.10 -13.88 1.26
N VAL A 329 -20.50 -13.68 0.00
CA VAL A 329 -21.04 -14.75 -0.87
C VAL A 329 -20.01 -15.84 -1.11
N SER A 330 -18.72 -15.49 -1.17
CA SER A 330 -17.66 -16.47 -1.34
C SER A 330 -17.37 -17.35 -0.11
N GLY A 331 -17.95 -17.01 1.05
CA GLY A 331 -17.82 -17.76 2.31
C GLY A 331 -16.81 -17.18 3.31
N LEU A 332 -16.29 -15.97 3.07
CA LEU A 332 -15.39 -15.29 4.02
C LEU A 332 -16.16 -14.80 5.26
N SER A 333 -15.45 -14.65 6.37
CA SER A 333 -16.02 -14.14 7.62
C SER A 333 -16.51 -12.69 7.45
N LYS A 334 -17.45 -12.25 8.30
CA LYS A 334 -17.97 -10.87 8.26
C LYS A 334 -16.85 -9.83 8.34
N ARG A 335 -15.82 -10.13 9.13
CA ARG A 335 -14.67 -9.26 9.32
C ARG A 335 -13.79 -9.19 8.07
N GLU A 336 -13.43 -10.34 7.51
CA GLU A 336 -12.68 -10.40 6.24
C GLU A 336 -13.45 -9.70 5.12
N SER A 337 -14.78 -9.86 5.09
CA SER A 337 -15.64 -9.22 4.11
C SER A 337 -15.62 -7.69 4.23
N ILE A 338 -15.68 -7.14 5.45
CA ILE A 338 -15.55 -5.70 5.69
C ILE A 338 -14.16 -5.22 5.26
N SER A 339 -13.10 -5.94 5.61
CA SER A 339 -11.73 -5.57 5.20
C SER A 339 -11.56 -5.57 3.69
N ILE A 340 -12.14 -6.54 2.98
CA ILE A 340 -12.11 -6.59 1.52
C ILE A 340 -12.93 -5.44 0.93
N GLY A 341 -14.14 -5.19 1.44
CA GLY A 341 -14.96 -4.04 1.02
C GLY A 341 -14.20 -2.73 1.14
N VAL A 342 -13.56 -2.49 2.30
CA VAL A 342 -12.73 -1.29 2.48
C VAL A 342 -11.57 -1.26 1.51
N GLY A 343 -10.88 -2.39 1.30
CA GLY A 343 -9.78 -2.48 0.34
C GLY A 343 -10.19 -2.24 -1.11
N MET A 344 -11.48 -2.36 -1.45
CA MET A 344 -12.02 -2.08 -2.79
C MET A 344 -12.57 -0.66 -2.94
N MET A 345 -12.58 0.16 -1.89
CA MET A 345 -13.03 1.57 -1.97
C MET A 345 -12.17 2.48 -2.87
N PRO A 346 -10.82 2.36 -2.91
CA PRO A 346 -9.99 3.28 -3.69
C PRO A 346 -10.28 3.21 -5.19
N ILE A 347 -10.43 4.40 -5.79
CA ILE A 347 -10.50 4.60 -7.24
C ILE A 347 -9.23 5.35 -7.67
N MET A 348 -8.72 5.10 -8.88
CA MET A 348 -7.50 5.79 -9.38
C MET A 348 -7.49 5.90 -10.92
N GLY A 349 -6.32 5.76 -11.55
CA GLY A 349 -6.02 6.22 -12.92
C GLY A 349 -7.01 5.80 -14.00
N VAL A 350 -7.54 4.57 -13.96
CA VAL A 350 -8.51 4.08 -14.95
C VAL A 350 -9.78 4.94 -14.95
N ALA A 351 -10.28 5.34 -13.79
CA ALA A 351 -11.45 6.22 -13.71
C ALA A 351 -11.20 7.57 -14.39
N LEU A 352 -9.99 8.13 -14.24
CA LEU A 352 -9.63 9.40 -14.89
C LEU A 352 -9.53 9.23 -16.41
N ILE A 353 -8.99 8.12 -16.91
CA ILE A 353 -8.96 7.80 -18.35
C ILE A 353 -10.39 7.72 -18.92
N ILE A 354 -11.30 7.09 -18.18
CA ILE A 354 -12.71 6.99 -18.56
C ILE A 354 -13.33 8.40 -18.64
N VAL A 355 -13.07 9.23 -17.63
CA VAL A 355 -13.54 10.63 -17.61
C VAL A 355 -12.98 11.41 -18.80
N THR A 356 -11.65 11.43 -18.99
CA THR A 356 -11.03 12.21 -20.07
C THR A 356 -11.52 11.73 -21.42
N THR A 357 -11.54 10.42 -21.67
CA THR A 357 -12.07 9.86 -22.92
C THR A 357 -13.54 10.21 -23.14
N GLY A 358 -14.35 10.21 -22.08
CA GLY A 358 -15.76 10.61 -22.16
C GLY A 358 -15.94 12.09 -22.49
N ILE A 359 -15.06 12.95 -21.99
CA ILE A 359 -15.03 14.37 -22.31
C ILE A 359 -14.56 14.58 -23.75
N ASP A 360 -13.44 13.98 -24.15
CA ASP A 360 -12.85 14.09 -25.49
C ASP A 360 -13.81 13.63 -26.60
N ARG A 361 -14.65 12.64 -26.29
CA ARG A 361 -15.69 12.12 -27.21
C ARG A 361 -17.01 12.88 -27.14
N GLY A 362 -17.08 13.96 -26.37
CA GLY A 362 -18.27 14.80 -26.21
C GLY A 362 -19.43 14.15 -25.46
N ILE A 363 -19.23 13.00 -24.79
CA ILE A 363 -20.29 12.31 -24.04
C ILE A 363 -20.77 13.19 -22.88
N PHE A 364 -19.83 13.84 -22.20
CA PHE A 364 -20.11 14.76 -21.09
C PHE A 364 -20.27 16.23 -21.55
N GLY A 365 -20.42 16.46 -22.86
CA GLY A 365 -20.42 17.78 -23.49
C GLY A 365 -19.01 18.25 -23.87
N ALA A 366 -18.89 19.51 -24.29
CA ALA A 366 -17.59 20.11 -24.60
C ALA A 366 -16.67 20.13 -23.36
N ASP A 367 -15.35 20.17 -23.57
CA ASP A 367 -14.34 20.17 -22.51
C ASP A 367 -14.51 21.31 -21.48
N THR A 368 -15.05 22.44 -21.93
CA THR A 368 -15.38 23.61 -21.08
C THR A 368 -16.80 23.57 -20.52
N GLY A 369 -17.58 22.55 -20.86
CA GLY A 369 -18.95 22.35 -20.39
C GLY A 369 -19.04 22.10 -18.89
N ILE A 370 -20.16 22.51 -18.30
CA ILE A 370 -20.40 22.40 -16.85
C ILE A 370 -20.35 20.93 -16.38
N LEU A 371 -20.96 20.01 -17.14
CA LEU A 371 -21.07 18.60 -16.77
C LEU A 371 -19.72 17.86 -16.86
N ALA A 372 -18.97 18.04 -17.95
CA ALA A 372 -17.60 17.53 -18.12
C ALA A 372 -16.70 17.92 -16.93
N ASN A 373 -16.76 19.20 -16.59
CA ASN A 373 -16.07 19.77 -15.46
C ASN A 373 -16.50 19.20 -14.11
N GLN A 374 -17.81 19.11 -13.85
CA GLN A 374 -18.36 18.55 -12.62
C GLN A 374 -17.93 17.09 -12.41
N ILE A 375 -18.00 16.26 -13.45
CA ILE A 375 -17.63 14.84 -13.37
C ILE A 375 -16.13 14.68 -13.17
N ARG A 376 -15.31 15.47 -13.87
CA ARG A 376 -13.85 15.47 -13.67
C ARG A 376 -13.48 15.81 -12.24
N THR A 377 -14.01 16.91 -11.71
CA THR A 377 -13.70 17.36 -10.35
C THR A 377 -14.27 16.42 -9.29
N ALA A 378 -15.49 15.88 -9.51
CA ALA A 378 -16.08 14.89 -8.61
C ALA A 378 -15.26 13.59 -8.58
N THR A 379 -14.76 13.14 -9.72
CA THR A 379 -13.91 11.93 -9.81
C THR A 379 -12.57 12.14 -9.13
N LEU A 380 -11.91 13.29 -9.35
CA LEU A 380 -10.67 13.63 -8.66
C LEU A 380 -10.85 13.68 -7.14
N LEU A 381 -11.94 14.29 -6.66
CA LEU A 381 -12.24 14.33 -5.23
C LEU A 381 -12.58 12.96 -4.66
N LEU A 382 -13.32 12.12 -5.40
CA LEU A 382 -13.57 10.74 -5.01
C LEU A 382 -12.26 9.94 -4.89
N ILE A 383 -11.31 10.09 -5.83
CA ILE A 383 -9.97 9.49 -5.74
C ILE A 383 -9.30 9.92 -4.44
N ILE A 384 -9.28 11.21 -4.12
CA ILE A 384 -8.62 11.72 -2.92
C ILE A 384 -9.31 11.21 -1.65
N ILE A 385 -10.63 11.41 -1.53
CA ILE A 385 -11.38 11.01 -0.34
C ILE A 385 -11.23 9.51 -0.11
N SER A 386 -11.40 8.68 -1.14
CA SER A 386 -11.22 7.23 -1.02
C SER A 386 -9.79 6.87 -0.61
N THR A 387 -8.79 7.60 -1.10
CA THR A 387 -7.39 7.37 -0.76
C THR A 387 -7.03 7.74 0.68
N PHE A 388 -7.62 8.81 1.23
CA PHE A 388 -7.42 9.18 2.64
C PHE A 388 -8.22 8.29 3.59
N VAL A 389 -9.45 7.92 3.21
CA VAL A 389 -10.36 7.15 4.06
C VAL A 389 -9.98 5.66 4.13
N THR A 390 -9.56 5.08 3.01
CA THR A 390 -9.28 3.63 2.92
C THR A 390 -8.20 3.14 3.89
N PRO A 391 -6.99 3.73 3.97
CA PRO A 391 -5.95 3.26 4.87
C PRO A 391 -6.39 3.21 6.34
N ALA A 392 -7.05 4.28 6.80
CA ALA A 392 -7.53 4.36 8.19
C ALA A 392 -8.58 3.29 8.49
N LEU A 393 -9.55 3.10 7.59
CA LEU A 393 -10.57 2.08 7.72
C LEU A 393 -10.01 0.66 7.58
N LEU A 394 -9.07 0.44 6.66
CA LEU A 394 -8.52 -0.88 6.36
C LEU A 394 -7.73 -1.38 7.56
N LYS A 395 -6.84 -0.54 8.10
CA LYS A 395 -6.09 -0.83 9.33
C LYS A 395 -7.02 -1.15 10.51
N ARG A 396 -8.08 -0.35 10.70
CA ARG A 396 -9.08 -0.60 11.77
C ARG A 396 -9.86 -1.91 11.56
N SER A 397 -10.21 -2.24 10.32
CA SER A 397 -10.94 -3.47 10.00
C SER A 397 -10.08 -4.72 10.24
N MET A 398 -8.77 -4.64 9.99
CA MET A 398 -7.84 -5.76 10.13
C MET A 398 -7.25 -5.91 11.54
N ALA A 399 -7.26 -4.85 12.37
CA ALA A 399 -6.68 -4.85 13.72
C ALA A 399 -7.26 -5.97 14.63
N PRO A 400 -6.52 -7.03 14.98
CA PRO A 400 -7.07 -8.22 15.63
C PRO A 400 -7.89 -7.90 16.91
N PRO A 401 -8.87 -8.75 17.31
CA PRO A 401 -9.66 -8.53 18.54
C PRO A 401 -8.76 -8.45 19.79
N LEU A 402 -7.54 -8.98 19.69
CA LEU A 402 -6.49 -8.85 20.69
C LEU A 402 -6.13 -7.39 21.00
N LEU A 403 -6.23 -6.43 20.07
CA LEU A 403 -5.96 -5.01 20.39
C LEU A 403 -7.05 -4.36 21.27
N LYS A 404 -8.26 -4.92 21.36
CA LYS A 404 -9.28 -4.50 22.33
C LYS A 404 -9.07 -5.11 23.72
N VAL A 405 -8.44 -6.29 23.79
CA VAL A 405 -8.10 -6.96 25.05
C VAL A 405 -6.75 -6.46 25.60
N ILE A 406 -5.77 -6.22 24.72
CA ILE A 406 -4.44 -5.68 25.03
C ILE A 406 -4.47 -4.14 25.14
N GLY A 407 -5.48 -3.47 24.58
CA GLY A 407 -5.64 -2.01 24.62
C GLY A 407 -5.87 -1.38 26.00
N LYS A 408 -5.95 -2.18 27.07
CA LYS A 408 -5.88 -1.71 28.47
C LYS A 408 -4.50 -1.87 29.12
N THR A 409 -3.55 -2.49 28.44
CA THR A 409 -2.17 -2.64 28.92
C THR A 409 -1.22 -2.27 27.80
N LYS A 410 -0.66 -1.05 27.86
CA LYS A 410 0.50 -0.65 27.07
C LYS A 410 1.60 -1.70 27.25
N THR A 411 1.70 -2.62 26.30
CA THR A 411 2.85 -3.50 26.15
C THR A 411 3.35 -3.31 24.74
N LYS A 412 4.50 -2.62 24.65
CA LYS A 412 5.40 -2.77 23.51
C LYS A 412 5.58 -4.26 23.29
N LEU A 413 5.41 -4.74 22.07
CA LEU A 413 5.85 -6.07 21.66
C LEU A 413 7.38 -6.09 21.80
N SER A 414 7.88 -6.43 22.98
CA SER A 414 9.24 -6.89 23.15
C SER A 414 9.27 -8.36 22.75
N LEU A 415 9.97 -8.66 21.65
CA LEU A 415 10.40 -10.02 21.34
C LEU A 415 11.16 -10.57 22.54
N TYR A 416 10.56 -11.51 23.27
CA TYR A 416 11.29 -12.30 24.26
C TYR A 416 11.86 -13.53 23.56
N ALA A 417 13.18 -13.72 23.68
CA ALA A 417 13.84 -14.95 23.29
C ALA A 417 13.34 -16.10 24.19
N HIS A 418 12.93 -17.22 23.59
CA HIS A 418 12.59 -18.42 24.34
C HIS A 418 13.88 -18.99 24.97
N PRO A 419 13.90 -19.39 26.26
CA PRO A 419 15.10 -19.93 26.91
C PRO A 419 15.61 -21.26 26.32
N HIS A 420 14.92 -21.83 25.33
CA HIS A 420 15.28 -23.10 24.69
C HIS A 420 15.55 -23.01 23.18
N CYS A 421 15.50 -21.83 22.57
CA CYS A 421 15.78 -21.72 21.13
C CYS A 421 16.31 -20.32 20.76
N PRO A 422 17.63 -20.08 20.91
CA PRO A 422 18.25 -18.81 20.52
C PRO A 422 18.32 -18.58 18.99
N GLU A 423 17.97 -19.57 18.15
CA GLU A 423 18.13 -19.48 16.69
C GLU A 423 16.82 -19.57 15.89
N CYS A 424 15.64 -19.62 16.54
CA CYS A 424 14.39 -19.78 15.81
C CYS A 424 13.70 -18.44 15.52
N PHE A 425 13.78 -17.99 14.26
CA PHE A 425 13.12 -16.79 13.74
C PHE A 425 11.74 -17.06 13.12
N SER A 426 11.17 -18.23 13.38
CA SER A 426 9.89 -18.68 12.80
C SER A 426 8.69 -18.04 13.52
N PRO A 427 7.65 -17.55 12.82
CA PRO A 427 6.51 -16.88 13.43
C PRO A 427 5.67 -17.85 14.31
N LEU A 428 5.29 -17.39 15.51
CA LEU A 428 4.50 -18.17 16.46
C LEU A 428 3.04 -18.32 16.01
N ARG A 429 2.47 -19.51 16.19
CA ARG A 429 1.04 -19.79 15.97
C ARG A 429 0.39 -20.33 17.25
N LEU A 430 -0.84 -19.90 17.50
CA LEU A 430 -1.65 -20.39 18.62
C LEU A 430 -2.24 -21.76 18.25
N TYR A 431 -1.97 -22.79 19.06
CA TYR A 431 -2.53 -24.13 18.84
C TYR A 431 -3.79 -24.37 19.69
N PRO A 432 -4.91 -24.78 19.08
CA PRO A 432 -6.23 -24.74 19.73
C PRO A 432 -6.45 -25.79 20.83
N GLY A 433 -5.56 -26.78 20.98
CA GLY A 433 -5.73 -27.82 22.00
C GLY A 433 -5.32 -27.41 23.43
N ASN A 434 -4.36 -26.48 23.56
CA ASN A 434 -3.72 -26.15 24.85
C ASN A 434 -3.62 -24.64 25.13
N ASN A 435 -4.07 -23.75 24.23
CA ASN A 435 -3.83 -22.30 24.32
C ASN A 435 -2.34 -21.92 24.46
N GLU A 436 -1.45 -22.76 23.93
CA GLU A 436 -0.02 -22.55 23.94
C GLU A 436 0.44 -22.05 22.56
N TRP A 437 1.45 -21.18 22.56
CA TRP A 437 2.05 -20.62 21.35
C TRP A 437 3.30 -21.43 20.99
N PHE A 438 3.36 -21.96 19.77
CA PHE A 438 4.54 -22.66 19.27
C PHE A 438 4.91 -22.19 17.87
N CYS A 439 6.20 -22.30 17.55
CA CYS A 439 6.70 -22.21 16.18
C CYS A 439 6.63 -23.60 15.52
N ASP A 440 6.49 -23.68 14.19
CA ASP A 440 6.34 -24.96 13.48
C ASP A 440 7.57 -25.89 13.70
N ASP A 441 8.78 -25.34 13.81
CA ASP A 441 10.02 -26.09 14.12
C ASP A 441 10.07 -26.59 15.59
N CYS A 442 9.59 -25.77 16.51
CA CYS A 442 9.51 -26.04 17.95
C CYS A 442 8.53 -27.20 18.25
N GLN A 443 7.48 -27.33 17.44
CA GLN A 443 6.47 -28.37 17.58
C GLN A 443 7.05 -29.77 17.34
N GLN A 444 7.98 -29.92 16.38
CA GLN A 444 8.68 -31.18 16.12
C GLN A 444 9.56 -31.58 17.32
N PHE A 445 10.28 -30.62 17.91
CA PHE A 445 11.11 -30.86 19.08
C PHE A 445 10.30 -31.33 20.30
N MET A 446 9.14 -30.71 20.56
CA MET A 446 8.26 -31.11 21.67
C MET A 446 7.67 -32.52 21.51
N LYS A 447 7.37 -32.94 20.27
CA LYS A 447 6.94 -34.33 19.99
C LYS A 447 8.05 -35.33 20.27
N ILE A 448 9.31 -34.99 19.96
CA ILE A 448 10.47 -35.83 20.25
C ILE A 448 10.72 -35.88 21.76
N PHE A 449 10.67 -34.74 22.46
CA PHE A 449 10.87 -34.63 23.91
C PHE A 449 9.84 -35.43 24.72
N LYS A 450 8.56 -35.38 24.33
CA LYS A 450 7.50 -36.21 24.94
C LYS A 450 7.70 -37.71 24.66
N LYS A 451 8.36 -38.07 23.56
CA LYS A 451 8.68 -39.47 23.20
C LYS A 451 9.87 -40.00 23.99
N THR A 452 10.91 -39.18 24.21
CA THR A 452 12.08 -39.52 25.04
C THR A 452 11.76 -39.56 26.53
N GLN A 453 10.86 -38.71 27.02
CA GLN A 453 10.41 -38.76 28.43
C GLN A 453 9.68 -40.06 28.78
N LYS A 454 8.99 -40.69 27.81
CA LYS A 454 8.38 -42.01 27.98
C LYS A 454 9.39 -43.18 27.96
N SER A 455 10.60 -42.96 27.45
CA SER A 455 11.66 -43.99 27.37
C SER A 455 12.67 -43.92 28.51
N ALA A 456 12.69 -42.83 29.29
CA ALA A 456 13.63 -42.61 30.39
C ALA A 456 12.90 -42.73 31.74
N SER A 457 12.31 -43.89 32.03
CA SER A 457 11.62 -44.17 33.30
C SER A 457 12.44 -45.00 34.29
N SER A 458 13.77 -45.02 34.20
CA SER A 458 14.60 -45.72 35.20
C SER A 458 15.94 -45.05 35.47
N LYS A 459 15.91 -43.91 36.15
CA LYS A 459 16.81 -43.55 37.26
C LYS A 459 16.48 -42.15 37.73
N LYS A 460 15.88 -42.09 38.93
CA LYS A 460 15.60 -40.88 39.68
C LYS A 460 16.94 -40.24 40.09
N GLU A 461 17.30 -39.13 39.47
CA GLU A 461 18.06 -38.07 40.12
C GLU A 461 17.19 -36.82 40.20
N LYS A 462 17.17 -36.24 41.40
CA LYS A 462 16.30 -35.14 41.82
C LYS A 462 16.45 -33.93 40.88
N ILE A 463 15.40 -33.61 40.15
CA ILE A 463 15.15 -32.26 39.63
C ILE A 463 13.85 -31.82 40.26
N ASP A 464 13.93 -30.76 41.06
CA ASP A 464 12.87 -30.25 41.91
C ASP A 464 11.57 -29.97 41.15
N ALA A 465 10.49 -30.51 41.74
CA ALA A 465 9.13 -30.17 41.42
C ALA A 465 8.72 -28.93 42.22
N HIS A 466 8.82 -27.74 41.63
CA HIS A 466 8.09 -26.57 42.12
C HIS A 466 7.37 -25.84 40.98
N ILE A 467 6.12 -26.25 40.76
CA ILE A 467 5.05 -25.40 40.25
C ILE A 467 4.41 -24.72 41.47
N LYS A 468 4.57 -23.40 41.59
CA LYS A 468 3.57 -22.42 42.09
C LYS A 468 4.18 -21.00 42.16
N TYR A 469 3.59 -20.10 41.35
CA TYR A 469 3.46 -18.63 41.44
C TYR A 469 4.54 -17.73 42.11
N ILE A 470 4.87 -16.61 41.46
CA ILE A 470 4.54 -15.21 41.85
C ILE A 470 5.35 -14.24 40.96
N ILE A 471 4.68 -13.21 40.44
CA ILE A 471 5.25 -12.08 39.69
C ILE A 471 6.27 -11.35 40.59
N GLY A 472 7.55 -11.38 40.19
CA GLY A 472 8.65 -10.72 40.90
C GLY A 472 9.28 -9.62 40.06
N THR A 473 9.12 -8.40 40.54
CA THR A 473 9.61 -7.11 40.06
C THR A 473 11.13 -7.00 40.01
N GLY A 474 11.65 -6.36 38.96
CA GLY A 474 12.95 -5.67 39.03
C GLY A 474 13.81 -5.87 37.80
N THR A 475 13.69 -4.95 36.82
CA THR A 475 14.84 -4.30 36.14
C THR A 475 14.47 -3.41 34.94
N ILE A 476 13.20 -3.11 34.64
CA ILE A 476 12.85 -2.06 33.64
C ILE A 476 11.65 -1.20 34.10
N LEU A 477 11.67 -0.78 35.38
CA LEU A 477 10.73 0.19 35.97
C LEU A 477 11.48 1.39 36.59
N LEU A 478 12.75 1.59 36.21
CA LEU A 478 13.70 2.43 36.97
C LEU A 478 13.92 3.86 36.44
N CYS A 479 13.14 4.33 35.47
CA CYS A 479 13.21 5.75 35.07
C CYS A 479 11.86 6.49 35.05
N GLY A 480 10.73 5.78 35.07
CA GLY A 480 9.40 6.41 35.09
C GLY A 480 8.66 6.33 36.42
N TYR A 481 8.97 5.35 37.28
CA TYR A 481 8.18 5.09 38.50
C TYR A 481 8.78 5.72 39.76
N VAL A 482 10.09 6.02 39.77
CA VAL A 482 10.79 6.58 40.93
C VAL A 482 10.33 8.01 41.27
N ILE A 483 9.84 8.76 40.29
CA ILE A 483 9.28 10.12 40.51
C ILE A 483 7.85 10.04 41.10
N GLN A 484 7.16 8.91 40.95
CA GLN A 484 5.75 8.79 41.33
C GLN A 484 5.51 8.17 42.71
N SER A 485 6.56 7.76 43.45
CA SER A 485 6.41 7.10 44.76
C SER A 485 7.17 7.74 45.94
N SER A 486 7.72 8.95 45.82
CA SER A 486 8.18 9.69 47.01
C SER A 486 7.13 10.71 47.41
N THR A 487 6.41 10.43 48.48
CA THR A 487 5.43 11.36 49.07
C THR A 487 6.06 12.59 49.72
N ASP A 488 7.40 12.65 49.82
CA ASP A 488 8.15 13.75 50.46
C ASP A 488 9.23 14.33 49.53
N MET A 489 8.81 14.95 48.41
CA MET A 489 9.69 15.81 47.60
C MET A 489 9.19 17.24 47.62
N THR A 490 10.09 18.18 47.89
CA THR A 490 9.80 19.61 47.81
C THR A 490 9.60 20.04 46.35
N ASP A 491 8.82 21.09 46.11
CA ASP A 491 8.50 21.52 44.73
C ASP A 491 9.74 21.93 43.92
N VAL A 492 10.83 22.31 44.60
CA VAL A 492 12.14 22.60 43.99
C VAL A 492 12.79 21.35 43.41
N GLU A 493 12.66 20.20 44.07
CA GLU A 493 13.23 18.92 43.61
C GLU A 493 12.42 18.32 42.44
N LYS A 494 11.11 18.58 42.39
CA LYS A 494 10.28 18.22 41.23
C LYS A 494 10.64 19.07 40.02
N LEU A 495 10.88 20.38 40.21
CA LEU A 495 11.28 21.29 39.14
C LEU A 495 12.68 20.94 38.60
N SER A 496 13.64 20.61 39.47
CA SER A 496 15.00 20.22 39.06
C SER A 496 15.03 18.88 38.28
N ALA A 497 14.18 17.92 38.65
CA ALA A 497 14.02 16.67 37.92
C ALA A 497 13.41 16.88 36.51
N ILE A 498 12.43 17.77 36.38
CA ILE A 498 11.81 18.12 35.09
C ILE A 498 12.83 18.86 34.19
N ILE A 499 13.61 19.78 34.75
CA ILE A 499 14.68 20.50 34.04
C ILE A 499 15.81 19.54 33.62
N GLY A 500 16.17 18.58 34.46
CA GLY A 500 17.15 17.53 34.15
C GLY A 500 16.74 16.60 33.02
N ILE A 501 15.44 16.25 32.93
CA ILE A 501 14.88 15.46 31.83
C ILE A 501 14.90 16.26 30.51
N PHE A 502 14.68 17.58 30.56
CA PHE A 502 14.70 18.44 29.38
C PHE A 502 16.13 18.69 28.84
N LEU A 503 17.12 18.80 29.74
CA LEU A 503 18.54 18.96 29.37
C LEU A 503 19.22 17.63 28.96
N GLY A 504 18.74 16.49 29.45
CA GLY A 504 19.30 15.17 29.13
C GLY A 504 19.03 14.68 27.69
N THR A 505 17.97 15.16 27.05
CA THR A 505 17.64 14.75 25.67
C THR A 505 18.38 15.54 24.59
N THR A 506 18.90 16.73 24.90
CA THR A 506 19.65 17.57 23.95
C THR A 506 21.16 17.32 23.99
N LEU A 507 21.73 16.94 25.15
CA LEU A 507 23.16 16.64 25.29
C LEU A 507 23.58 15.21 24.86
N ALA A 508 22.65 14.25 24.86
CA ALA A 508 22.91 12.88 24.37
C ALA A 508 23.14 12.82 22.84
N PHE A 509 22.61 13.80 22.09
CA PHE A 509 22.85 13.92 20.64
C PHE A 509 24.26 14.45 20.30
N PHE A 510 24.88 15.20 21.22
CA PHE A 510 26.21 15.79 21.01
C PHE A 510 27.35 14.84 21.39
N THR A 511 27.14 13.96 22.37
CA THR A 511 28.15 13.00 22.86
C THR A 511 28.33 11.78 21.94
N ILE A 512 27.26 11.31 21.29
CA ILE A 512 27.35 10.17 20.34
C ILE A 512 28.13 10.55 19.07
N LYS A 513 28.09 11.83 18.65
CA LYS A 513 28.84 12.33 17.48
C LYS A 513 30.35 12.48 17.73
N LEU A 514 30.76 12.66 18.99
CA LEU A 514 32.17 12.76 19.41
C LEU A 514 32.81 11.37 19.64
N LEU A 515 32.04 10.37 20.08
CA LEU A 515 32.54 9.02 20.37
C LEU A 515 32.80 8.15 19.12
N PHE A 516 32.17 8.44 17.98
CA PHE A 516 32.39 7.71 16.72
C PHE A 516 33.45 8.33 15.81
N SER A 517 34.07 9.46 16.18
CA SER A 517 35.16 10.08 15.41
C SER A 517 36.57 9.65 15.86
N THR A 518 36.70 8.92 16.97
CA THR A 518 38.01 8.64 17.60
C THR A 518 38.13 7.18 18.06
N LYS A 519 38.14 6.22 17.13
CA LYS A 519 38.81 4.91 17.35
C LYS A 519 39.06 4.16 16.04
N LYS A 520 40.03 4.65 15.28
CA LYS A 520 40.91 3.82 14.44
C LYS A 520 42.24 3.70 15.19
N SER A 521 42.89 2.53 15.07
CA SER A 521 44.14 2.12 15.70
C SER A 521 43.97 1.50 17.11
N SER A 522 44.05 0.17 17.22
CA SER A 522 45.26 -0.56 17.70
C SER A 522 44.89 -1.18 19.08
N VAL A 523 45.23 -2.38 19.54
CA VAL A 523 46.35 -3.30 19.36
C VAL A 523 45.93 -4.71 19.85
N LYS A 524 46.55 -5.72 19.23
CA LYS A 524 46.86 -7.13 19.60
C LYS A 524 46.41 -7.72 20.96
N ILE A 525 45.74 -8.87 20.82
CA ILE A 525 46.03 -10.21 21.37
C ILE A 525 47.18 -10.30 22.40
N ARG A 526 46.84 -10.69 23.64
CA ARG A 526 47.29 -11.94 24.27
C ARG A 526 46.34 -12.38 25.36
#